data_AF-A0A7C0TR16-F1
#
_entry.id   AF-A0A7C0TR16-F1
#
_cell.length_a   1.000
_cell.length_b   1.000
_cell.length_c   1.000
_cell.angle_alpha   90.00
_cell.angle_beta   90.00
_cell.angle_gamma   90.00
#
_symmetry.space_group_name_H-M   'P 1'
#
loop_
_entity.id
_entity.type
_entity.pdbx_description
1 polymer ?
#
loop_
_entity_poly.entity_id
_entity_poly.type
_entity_poly.pdbx_seq_one_letter_code
_entity_poly.pdbx_strand_id
1 'polypeptide(L)'
;LGDRIRMSDLAGDPGIFIRSMASRGSLGGLARATADVIKALDAAGFEIVLVETVGAGQSEVEIARTAHTTLVVEAPGLGDDVQALKAGLMEIADVLLVNKADRPGAAKTARALEAVIHQHTARRRDPHVWQPPIIQTIALDGTGIPEVLNAIYQHREHLLSTGMWEVQERARVESELLTVLRQELLARLQAQVGEERIRAWVGRIAQRQVDVYTAAQALLDKESKG
;
A
#
# COMPACT_ATOMS: atom_id res chain seq x y z
N LEU A 1 -4.70 6.02 -10.18
CA LEU A 1 -4.85 6.10 -11.65
C LEU A 1 -6.29 6.28 -12.08
N GLY A 2 -7.18 6.63 -11.14
CA GLY A 2 -8.51 7.18 -11.39
C GLY A 2 -8.48 8.35 -12.36
N ASP A 3 -8.51 7.98 -13.63
CA ASP A 3 -8.63 8.88 -14.73
C ASP A 3 -10.06 9.41 -14.68
N ARG A 4 -10.22 10.70 -14.40
CA ARG A 4 -11.54 11.36 -14.43
C ARG A 4 -12.22 11.18 -15.78
N ILE A 5 -11.46 10.92 -16.85
CA ILE A 5 -11.99 10.60 -18.17
C ILE A 5 -12.68 9.23 -18.16
N ARG A 6 -12.16 8.25 -17.41
CA ARG A 6 -12.71 6.88 -17.31
C ARG A 6 -13.84 6.72 -16.30
N MET A 7 -13.97 7.65 -15.35
CA MET A 7 -15.04 7.69 -14.34
C MET A 7 -15.95 8.91 -14.55
N SER A 8 -16.27 9.19 -15.81
CA SER A 8 -17.03 10.38 -16.22
C SER A 8 -18.43 10.39 -15.60
N ASP A 9 -19.04 9.22 -15.40
CA ASP A 9 -20.38 9.07 -14.81
C ASP A 9 -20.44 9.48 -13.33
N LEU A 10 -19.29 9.52 -12.64
CA LEU A 10 -19.17 9.95 -11.25
C LEU A 10 -18.77 11.43 -11.13
N ALA A 11 -18.46 12.09 -12.26
CA ALA A 11 -18.05 13.48 -12.27
C ALA A 11 -19.26 14.39 -12.04
N GLY A 12 -19.39 14.91 -10.82
CA GLY A 12 -20.44 15.87 -10.46
C GLY A 12 -21.28 15.48 -9.24
N ASP A 13 -21.14 14.24 -8.74
CA ASP A 13 -21.74 13.86 -7.46
C ASP A 13 -21.01 14.61 -6.31
N PRO A 14 -21.72 15.41 -5.50
CA PRO A 14 -21.10 16.16 -4.41
C PRO A 14 -20.53 15.26 -3.30
N GLY A 15 -20.97 14.00 -3.22
CA GLY A 15 -20.44 13.00 -2.30
C GLY A 15 -19.18 12.29 -2.81
N ILE A 16 -18.75 12.54 -4.05
CA ILE A 16 -17.61 11.86 -4.66
C ILE A 16 -16.46 12.85 -4.92
N PHE A 17 -15.32 12.57 -4.29
CA PHE A 17 -14.08 13.31 -4.54
C PHE A 17 -13.03 12.40 -5.19
N ILE A 18 -12.61 12.74 -6.41
CA ILE A 18 -11.58 12.00 -7.16
C ILE A 18 -10.35 12.87 -7.37
N ARG A 19 -9.17 12.36 -6.98
CA ARG A 19 -7.87 13.01 -7.20
C ARG A 19 -6.82 12.02 -7.69
N SER A 20 -6.29 12.28 -8.88
CA SER A 20 -5.09 11.61 -9.38
C SER A 20 -3.84 12.17 -8.70
N MET A 21 -2.93 11.29 -8.27
CA MET A 21 -1.70 11.64 -7.57
C MET A 21 -0.49 10.98 -8.24
N ALA A 22 0.52 11.79 -8.58
CA ALA A 22 1.77 11.28 -9.14
C ALA A 22 2.74 10.91 -8.00
N SER A 23 3.37 9.74 -8.11
CA SER A 23 4.36 9.24 -7.15
C SER A 23 5.63 10.12 -7.07
N ARG A 24 5.98 10.82 -8.15
CA ARG A 24 7.09 11.79 -8.26
C ARG A 24 8.42 11.28 -7.68
N GLY A 25 8.78 10.04 -8.03
CA GLY A 25 10.07 9.46 -7.63
C GLY A 25 10.11 8.90 -6.21
N SER A 26 8.96 8.72 -5.55
CA SER A 26 8.90 7.86 -4.37
C SER A 26 9.38 6.45 -4.72
N LEU A 27 10.12 5.82 -3.81
CA LEU A 27 10.54 4.42 -3.95
C LEU A 27 9.34 3.45 -3.91
N GLY A 28 8.22 3.88 -3.32
CA GLY A 28 6.95 3.17 -3.25
C GLY A 28 5.96 3.56 -4.34
N GLY A 29 4.87 2.80 -4.46
CA GLY A 29 3.84 2.99 -5.48
C GLY A 29 2.74 3.98 -5.15
N LEU A 30 2.73 4.51 -3.92
CA LEU A 30 1.88 5.62 -3.55
C LEU A 30 2.67 6.92 -3.59
N ALA A 31 1.96 8.02 -3.85
CA ALA A 31 2.56 9.34 -3.68
C ALA A 31 2.82 9.59 -2.20
N ARG A 32 3.93 10.27 -1.87
CA ARG A 32 4.26 10.61 -0.46
C ARG A 32 3.13 11.33 0.28
N ALA A 33 2.35 12.14 -0.42
CA ALA A 33 1.23 12.90 0.14
C ALA A 33 -0.07 12.08 0.27
N THR A 34 -0.08 10.80 -0.10
CA THR A 34 -1.32 9.97 -0.08
C THR A 34 -1.85 9.84 1.34
N ALA A 35 -0.99 9.58 2.33
CA ALA A 35 -1.39 9.49 3.74
C ALA A 35 -2.02 10.80 4.25
N ASP A 36 -1.40 11.94 3.94
CA ASP A 36 -1.93 13.26 4.32
C ASP A 36 -3.30 13.53 3.70
N VAL A 37 -3.50 13.13 2.44
CA VAL A 37 -4.79 13.28 1.75
C VAL A 37 -5.85 12.37 2.37
N ILE A 38 -5.53 11.13 2.71
CA ILE A 38 -6.46 10.22 3.39
C ILE A 38 -6.95 10.86 4.69
N LYS A 39 -6.04 11.40 5.51
CA LYS A 39 -6.40 12.10 6.76
C LYS A 39 -7.25 13.34 6.52
N ALA A 40 -6.94 14.11 5.48
CA ALA A 40 -7.74 15.29 5.14
C ALA A 40 -9.16 14.90 4.71
N LEU A 41 -9.33 13.78 4.00
CA LEU A 41 -10.63 13.26 3.59
C LEU A 41 -11.42 12.71 4.80
N ASP A 42 -10.77 11.94 5.66
CA ASP A 42 -11.36 11.45 6.92
C ASP A 42 -11.83 12.62 7.80
N ALA A 43 -10.98 13.63 8.02
CA ALA A 43 -11.32 14.85 8.75
C ALA A 43 -12.43 15.69 8.07
N ALA A 44 -12.59 15.56 6.76
CA ALA A 44 -13.67 16.21 6.00
C ALA A 44 -14.98 15.40 6.03
N GLY A 45 -15.01 14.25 6.70
CA GLY A 45 -16.21 13.41 6.87
C GLY A 45 -16.44 12.38 5.77
N PHE A 46 -15.44 12.07 4.95
CA PHE A 46 -15.55 10.96 4.00
C PHE A 46 -15.42 9.62 4.74
N GLU A 47 -16.50 8.85 4.79
CA GLU A 47 -16.54 7.55 5.48
C GLU A 47 -15.73 6.45 4.75
N ILE A 48 -15.64 6.53 3.42
CA ILE A 48 -14.94 5.56 2.58
C ILE A 48 -13.91 6.29 1.72
N VAL A 49 -12.64 5.92 1.87
CA VAL A 49 -11.54 6.42 1.06
C VAL A 49 -10.94 5.27 0.27
N LEU A 50 -11.14 5.29 -1.06
CA LEU A 50 -10.56 4.30 -1.97
C LEU A 50 -9.20 4.79 -2.47
N VAL A 51 -8.17 3.96 -2.28
CA VAL A 51 -6.80 4.25 -2.71
C VAL A 51 -6.40 3.22 -3.76
N GLU A 52 -6.15 3.68 -4.98
CA GLU A 52 -5.76 2.83 -6.10
C GLU A 52 -4.26 3.01 -6.39
N THR A 53 -3.54 1.89 -6.52
CA THR A 53 -2.12 1.88 -6.91
C THR A 53 -1.95 1.82 -8.42
N VAL A 54 -0.72 2.01 -8.90
CA VAL A 54 -0.39 2.00 -10.33
C VAL A 54 -0.17 0.61 -10.94
N GLY A 55 -0.24 -0.45 -10.12
CA GLY A 55 0.07 -1.82 -10.53
C GLY A 55 1.57 -2.08 -10.73
N ALA A 56 2.00 -3.32 -10.44
CA ALA A 56 3.34 -3.89 -10.59
C ALA A 56 4.52 -3.10 -9.96
N GLY A 57 4.98 -3.52 -8.77
CA GLY A 57 6.20 -2.98 -8.14
C GLY A 57 6.26 -3.17 -6.62
N GLN A 58 7.27 -2.58 -5.96
CA GLN A 58 7.36 -2.51 -4.48
C GLN A 58 6.19 -1.76 -3.81
N SER A 59 5.28 -1.23 -4.62
CA SER A 59 4.01 -0.57 -4.31
C SER A 59 3.05 -1.38 -3.45
N GLU A 60 3.15 -2.70 -3.54
CA GLU A 60 2.21 -3.68 -3.00
C GLU A 60 2.24 -3.67 -1.45
N VAL A 61 3.43 -3.59 -0.86
CA VAL A 61 3.57 -3.56 0.60
C VAL A 61 3.13 -2.22 1.19
N GLU A 62 3.27 -1.12 0.44
CA GLU A 62 2.93 0.22 0.91
C GLU A 62 1.42 0.41 1.04
N ILE A 63 0.63 -0.11 0.08
CA ILE A 63 -0.83 -0.04 0.16
C ILE A 63 -1.37 -0.85 1.34
N ALA A 64 -0.78 -2.02 1.61
CA ALA A 64 -1.16 -2.89 2.72
C ALA A 64 -1.00 -2.23 4.10
N ARG A 65 -0.06 -1.29 4.23
CA ARG A 65 0.14 -0.51 5.47
C ARG A 65 -0.76 0.73 5.54
N THR A 66 -1.30 1.16 4.41
CA THR A 66 -2.07 2.40 4.27
C THR A 66 -3.57 2.15 4.42
N ALA A 67 -4.09 1.07 3.85
CA ALA A 67 -5.51 0.74 3.89
C ALA A 67 -5.86 -0.20 5.07
N HIS A 68 -7.11 -0.16 5.51
CA HIS A 68 -7.66 -1.16 6.47
C HIS A 68 -8.06 -2.46 5.77
N THR A 69 -8.33 -2.40 4.48
CA THR A 69 -8.77 -3.54 3.68
C THR A 69 -8.19 -3.39 2.28
N THR A 70 -7.39 -4.35 1.86
CA THR A 70 -6.70 -4.36 0.57
C THR A 70 -7.39 -5.31 -0.38
N LEU A 71 -7.89 -4.76 -1.49
CA LEU A 71 -8.47 -5.52 -2.59
C LEU A 71 -7.39 -5.80 -3.63
N VAL A 72 -7.18 -7.07 -3.97
CA VAL A 72 -6.29 -7.47 -5.07
C VAL A 72 -7.14 -7.94 -6.24
N VAL A 73 -6.97 -7.31 -7.40
CA VAL A 73 -7.82 -7.55 -8.58
C VAL A 73 -7.00 -8.18 -9.69
N GLU A 74 -7.39 -9.40 -10.06
CA GLU A 74 -6.78 -10.18 -11.13
C GLU A 74 -7.76 -10.40 -12.29
N ALA A 75 -7.24 -10.62 -13.49
CA ALA A 75 -8.04 -10.98 -14.67
C ALA A 75 -7.64 -12.37 -15.19
N PRO A 76 -8.59 -13.15 -15.73
CA PRO A 76 -8.29 -14.49 -16.22
C PRO A 76 -7.43 -14.48 -17.50
N GLY A 77 -6.59 -15.51 -17.63
CA GLY A 77 -5.85 -15.80 -18.86
C GLY A 77 -4.62 -14.91 -19.08
N LEU A 78 -4.00 -14.40 -18.01
CA LEU A 78 -2.75 -13.64 -18.08
C LEU A 78 -1.49 -14.54 -18.18
N GLY A 79 -1.65 -15.86 -18.28
CA GLY A 79 -0.55 -16.86 -18.34
C GLY A 79 -0.11 -17.25 -16.93
N ASP A 80 0.47 -18.46 -16.73
CA ASP A 80 0.80 -19.08 -15.41
C ASP A 80 0.11 -18.40 -14.21
N ASP A 81 -1.24 -18.44 -14.24
CA ASP A 81 -2.14 -17.41 -13.66
C ASP A 81 -2.12 -17.31 -12.13
N VAL A 82 -1.24 -18.08 -11.48
CA VAL A 82 -1.03 -18.15 -10.03
C VAL A 82 0.43 -17.95 -9.64
N GLN A 83 1.39 -18.24 -10.52
CA GLN A 83 2.81 -17.87 -10.28
C GLN A 83 3.06 -16.37 -10.51
N ALA A 84 2.25 -15.72 -11.35
CA ALA A 84 2.31 -14.27 -11.58
C ALA A 84 1.88 -13.46 -10.34
N LEU A 85 0.99 -14.01 -9.51
CA LEU A 85 0.79 -13.54 -8.15
C LEU A 85 2.04 -13.88 -7.35
N LYS A 86 2.99 -12.94 -7.36
CA LYS A 86 4.14 -12.97 -6.47
C LYS A 86 3.63 -13.23 -5.05
N ALA A 87 4.34 -14.05 -4.28
CA ALA A 87 4.00 -14.32 -2.88
C ALA A 87 3.61 -13.04 -2.10
N GLY A 88 4.22 -11.89 -2.42
CA GLY A 88 3.92 -10.60 -1.83
C GLY A 88 2.49 -10.06 -2.06
N LEU A 89 1.84 -10.31 -3.20
CA LEU A 89 0.45 -9.86 -3.45
C LEU A 89 -0.55 -10.68 -2.64
N MET A 90 -0.30 -11.98 -2.51
CA MET A 90 -1.14 -12.87 -1.71
C MET A 90 -1.01 -12.59 -0.21
N GLU A 91 0.15 -12.10 0.23
CA GLU A 91 0.41 -11.75 1.63
C GLU A 91 -0.35 -10.51 2.10
N ILE A 92 -0.74 -9.63 1.17
CA ILE A 92 -1.40 -8.36 1.50
C ILE A 92 -2.90 -8.37 1.21
N ALA A 93 -3.42 -9.40 0.54
CA ALA A 93 -4.81 -9.41 0.09
C ALA A 93 -5.75 -9.74 1.24
N ASP A 94 -6.70 -8.85 1.52
CA ASP A 94 -7.81 -9.11 2.44
C ASP A 94 -9.05 -9.61 1.68
N VAL A 95 -9.17 -9.24 0.40
CA VAL A 95 -10.17 -9.76 -0.54
C VAL A 95 -9.53 -9.89 -1.92
N LEU A 96 -9.76 -11.03 -2.58
CA LEU A 96 -9.25 -11.31 -3.92
C LEU A 96 -10.38 -11.27 -4.93
N LEU A 97 -10.19 -10.50 -6.00
CA LEU A 97 -11.16 -10.36 -7.08
C LEU A 97 -10.63 -11.01 -8.35
N VAL A 98 -11.46 -11.84 -8.98
CA VAL A 98 -11.23 -12.31 -10.35
C VAL A 98 -12.18 -11.55 -11.26
N ASN A 99 -11.72 -10.41 -11.76
CA ASN A 99 -12.50 -9.53 -12.62
C ASN A 99 -12.49 -10.00 -14.08
N LYS A 100 -13.50 -9.61 -14.86
CA LYS A 100 -13.80 -10.13 -16.20
C LYS A 100 -14.19 -11.60 -16.16
N ALA A 101 -15.05 -11.95 -15.20
CA ALA A 101 -15.52 -13.32 -14.98
C ALA A 101 -16.35 -13.88 -16.16
N ASP A 102 -16.78 -13.03 -17.08
CA ASP A 102 -17.38 -13.36 -18.37
C ASP A 102 -16.40 -14.06 -19.33
N ARG A 103 -15.09 -13.97 -19.08
CA ARG A 103 -14.06 -14.53 -19.96
C ARG A 103 -13.75 -16.00 -19.65
N PRO A 104 -13.40 -16.80 -20.68
CA PRO A 104 -12.88 -18.15 -20.47
C PRO A 104 -11.70 -18.18 -19.49
N GLY A 105 -11.68 -19.15 -18.59
CA GLY A 105 -10.61 -19.32 -17.61
C GLY A 105 -10.87 -18.68 -16.24
N ALA A 106 -11.89 -17.82 -16.08
CA ALA A 106 -12.20 -17.18 -14.80
C ALA A 106 -12.38 -18.17 -13.63
N ALA A 107 -13.19 -19.23 -13.84
CA ALA A 107 -13.40 -20.27 -12.84
C ALA A 107 -12.12 -21.07 -12.53
N LYS A 108 -11.23 -21.25 -13.52
CA LYS A 108 -9.95 -21.93 -13.32
C LYS A 108 -9.01 -21.06 -12.48
N THR A 109 -8.93 -19.76 -12.78
CA THR A 109 -8.15 -18.79 -11.98
C THR A 109 -8.65 -18.76 -10.55
N ALA A 110 -9.96 -18.61 -10.32
CA ALA A 110 -10.54 -18.59 -8.97
C ALA A 110 -10.16 -19.83 -8.14
N ARG A 111 -10.33 -21.03 -8.69
CA ARG A 111 -9.95 -22.29 -8.01
C ARG A 111 -8.46 -22.38 -7.71
N ALA A 112 -7.63 -21.86 -8.60
CA ALA A 112 -6.18 -21.90 -8.42
C ALA A 112 -5.75 -20.93 -7.30
N LEU A 113 -6.42 -19.77 -7.17
CA LEU A 113 -6.26 -18.86 -6.02
C LEU A 113 -6.73 -19.50 -4.71
N GLU A 114 -7.88 -20.17 -4.71
CA GLU A 114 -8.43 -20.86 -3.52
C GLU A 114 -7.41 -21.86 -2.97
N ALA A 115 -6.80 -22.66 -3.85
CA ALA A 115 -5.79 -23.65 -3.46
C ALA A 115 -4.57 -22.99 -2.79
N VAL A 116 -4.11 -21.84 -3.31
CA VAL A 116 -2.98 -21.10 -2.74
C VAL A 116 -3.34 -20.51 -1.38
N ILE A 117 -4.47 -19.81 -1.26
CA ILE A 117 -4.91 -19.22 0.02
C ILE A 117 -5.04 -20.29 1.09
N HIS A 118 -5.71 -21.41 0.79
CA HIS A 118 -5.86 -22.51 1.74
C HIS A 118 -4.52 -23.04 2.22
N GLN A 119 -3.53 -23.18 1.33
CA GLN A 119 -2.19 -23.61 1.72
C GLN A 119 -1.48 -22.57 2.61
N HIS A 120 -1.67 -21.27 2.36
CA HIS A 120 -1.09 -20.20 3.16
C HIS A 120 -1.74 -20.07 4.55
N THR A 121 -3.07 -20.15 4.64
CA THR A 121 -3.81 -20.00 5.91
C THR A 121 -3.72 -21.26 6.77
N ALA A 122 -3.73 -22.46 6.17
CA ALA A 122 -3.58 -23.72 6.92
C ALA A 122 -2.25 -23.81 7.69
N ARG A 123 -1.20 -23.12 7.23
CA ARG A 123 0.09 -23.01 7.93
C ARG A 123 0.00 -22.20 9.22
N ARG A 124 -0.99 -21.30 9.35
CA ARG A 124 -1.10 -20.38 10.49
C ARG A 124 -1.84 -20.96 11.71
N ARG A 125 -2.52 -22.11 11.58
CA ARG A 125 -3.17 -22.90 12.67
C ARG A 125 -3.95 -22.09 13.73
N ASP A 126 -4.42 -20.90 13.37
CA ASP A 126 -5.18 -20.03 14.26
C ASP A 126 -6.58 -19.84 13.65
N PRO A 127 -7.63 -20.28 14.35
CA PRO A 127 -9.01 -20.16 13.88
C PRO A 127 -9.49 -18.71 13.75
N HIS A 128 -8.76 -17.75 14.33
CA HIS A 128 -9.03 -16.33 14.21
C HIS A 128 -8.32 -15.68 13.01
N VAL A 129 -7.63 -16.44 12.16
CA VAL A 129 -7.02 -15.91 10.94
C VAL A 129 -8.10 -15.63 9.90
N TRP A 130 -8.18 -14.37 9.47
CA TRP A 130 -8.97 -13.98 8.31
C TRP A 130 -8.60 -14.82 7.08
N GLN A 131 -9.61 -15.39 6.42
CA GLN A 131 -9.43 -16.08 5.16
C GLN A 131 -9.98 -15.17 4.05
N PRO A 132 -9.10 -14.59 3.20
CA PRO A 132 -9.53 -13.69 2.16
C PRO A 132 -10.51 -14.39 1.21
N PRO A 133 -11.74 -13.89 1.04
CA PRO A 133 -12.67 -14.46 0.08
C PRO A 133 -12.19 -14.17 -1.35
N ILE A 134 -12.47 -15.10 -2.26
CA ILE A 134 -12.25 -14.92 -3.70
C ILE A 134 -13.60 -14.68 -4.36
N ILE A 135 -13.75 -13.53 -5.00
CA ILE A 135 -15.01 -13.07 -5.59
C ILE A 135 -14.80 -12.86 -7.08
N GLN A 136 -15.65 -13.49 -7.89
CA GLN A 136 -15.64 -13.27 -9.33
C GLN A 136 -16.49 -12.05 -9.66
N THR A 137 -15.95 -11.14 -10.49
CA THR A 137 -16.63 -9.88 -10.82
C THR A 137 -16.66 -9.61 -12.31
N ILE A 138 -17.65 -8.84 -12.76
CA ILE A 138 -17.67 -8.23 -14.10
C ILE A 138 -17.88 -6.73 -13.90
N ALA A 139 -16.77 -5.98 -13.87
CA ALA A 139 -16.83 -4.55 -13.55
C ALA A 139 -17.70 -3.72 -14.52
N LEU A 140 -17.92 -4.18 -15.76
CA LEU A 140 -18.69 -3.45 -16.76
C LEU A 140 -20.20 -3.49 -16.53
N ASP A 141 -20.72 -4.53 -15.89
CA ASP A 141 -22.17 -4.66 -15.61
C ASP A 141 -22.49 -4.66 -14.11
N GLY A 142 -21.45 -4.60 -13.25
CA GLY A 142 -21.59 -4.55 -11.80
C GLY A 142 -21.77 -5.93 -11.14
N THR A 143 -21.68 -7.03 -11.89
CA THR A 143 -21.77 -8.38 -11.31
C THR A 143 -20.67 -8.60 -10.28
N GLY A 144 -21.03 -9.11 -9.11
CA GLY A 144 -20.12 -9.39 -8.01
C GLY A 144 -19.82 -8.20 -7.09
N ILE A 145 -20.21 -6.97 -7.46
CA ILE A 145 -19.91 -5.77 -6.66
C ILE A 145 -20.62 -5.77 -5.29
N PRO A 146 -21.90 -6.18 -5.15
CA PRO A 146 -22.53 -6.32 -3.83
C PRO A 146 -21.78 -7.27 -2.90
N GLU A 147 -21.28 -8.38 -3.43
CA GLU A 147 -20.48 -9.37 -2.70
C GLU A 147 -19.14 -8.79 -2.26
N VAL A 148 -18.49 -7.99 -3.11
CA VAL A 148 -17.26 -7.26 -2.75
C VAL A 148 -17.52 -6.31 -1.59
N LEU A 149 -18.59 -5.51 -1.64
CA LEU A 149 -18.94 -4.61 -0.55
C LEU A 149 -19.19 -5.38 0.75
N ASN A 150 -19.93 -6.48 0.69
CA ASN A 150 -20.17 -7.33 1.85
C ASN A 150 -18.86 -7.89 2.44
N ALA A 151 -17.92 -8.34 1.60
CA ALA A 151 -16.62 -8.82 2.07
C ALA A 151 -15.78 -7.74 2.75
N ILE A 152 -15.82 -6.49 2.27
CA ILE A 152 -15.16 -5.35 2.92
C ILE A 152 -15.74 -5.12 4.32
N TYR A 153 -17.08 -5.13 4.46
CA TYR A 153 -17.73 -4.97 5.76
C TYR A 153 -17.43 -6.12 6.72
N GLN A 154 -17.44 -7.36 6.23
CA GLN A 154 -17.08 -8.53 7.02
C GLN A 154 -15.63 -8.46 7.51
N HIS A 155 -14.69 -8.01 6.67
CA HIS A 155 -13.31 -7.82 7.08
C HIS A 155 -13.18 -6.73 8.14
N ARG A 156 -13.90 -5.61 7.98
CA ARG A 156 -13.96 -4.55 9.00
C ARG A 156 -14.47 -5.10 10.35
N GLU A 157 -15.57 -5.85 10.35
CA GLU A 157 -16.10 -6.48 11.56
C GLU A 157 -15.11 -7.47 12.17
N HIS A 158 -14.39 -8.23 11.34
CA HIS A 158 -13.33 -9.12 11.79
C HIS A 158 -12.22 -8.34 12.51
N LEU A 159 -11.73 -7.24 11.92
CA LEU A 159 -10.70 -6.39 12.53
C LEU A 159 -11.16 -5.79 13.87
N LEU A 160 -12.41 -5.37 13.97
CA LEU A 160 -12.97 -4.80 15.21
C LEU A 160 -13.16 -5.87 16.28
N SER A 161 -13.75 -7.02 15.94
CA SER A 161 -14.04 -8.09 16.91
C SER A 161 -12.79 -8.81 17.42
N THR A 162 -11.71 -8.82 16.65
CA THR A 162 -10.41 -9.38 17.06
C THR A 162 -9.47 -8.37 17.71
N GLY A 163 -9.82 -7.08 17.73
CA GLY A 163 -8.95 -5.99 18.20
C GLY A 163 -7.80 -5.65 17.23
N MET A 164 -7.70 -6.34 16.08
CA MET A 164 -6.68 -6.09 15.07
C MET A 164 -6.76 -4.69 14.46
N TRP A 165 -7.94 -4.06 14.48
CA TRP A 165 -8.12 -2.68 14.04
C TRP A 165 -7.18 -1.72 14.80
N GLU A 166 -7.21 -1.76 16.13
CA GLU A 166 -6.38 -0.88 16.98
C GLU A 166 -4.89 -1.19 16.83
N VAL A 167 -4.54 -2.46 16.67
CA VAL A 167 -3.15 -2.90 16.43
C VAL A 167 -2.62 -2.31 15.12
N GLN A 168 -3.41 -2.41 14.04
CA GLN A 168 -3.03 -1.85 12.74
C GLN A 168 -2.93 -0.33 12.78
N GLU A 169 -3.87 0.35 13.43
CA GLU A 169 -3.87 1.80 13.53
C GLU A 169 -2.66 2.31 14.32
N ARG A 170 -2.34 1.68 15.45
CA ARG A 170 -1.15 2.00 16.22
C ARG A 170 0.13 1.83 15.40
N ALA A 171 0.25 0.71 14.68
CA ALA A 171 1.40 0.45 13.82
C ALA A 171 1.55 1.49 12.70
N ARG A 172 0.43 1.96 12.14
CA ARG A 172 0.40 3.01 11.12
C ARG A 172 0.88 4.34 11.69
N VAL A 173 0.32 4.78 12.81
CA VAL A 173 0.70 6.02 13.50
C VAL A 173 2.19 6.00 13.90
N GLU A 174 2.68 4.87 14.42
CA GLU A 174 4.09 4.70 14.76
C GLU A 174 5.00 4.83 13.53
N SER A 175 4.68 4.12 12.45
CA SER A 175 5.44 4.17 11.20
C SER A 175 5.49 5.58 10.62
N GLU A 176 4.38 6.31 10.71
CA GLU A 176 4.28 7.68 10.25
C GLU A 176 5.12 8.63 11.11
N LEU A 177 4.98 8.55 12.44
CA LEU A 177 5.75 9.36 13.38
C LEU A 177 7.26 9.19 13.14
N LEU A 178 7.73 7.94 13.02
CA LEU A 178 9.14 7.64 12.73
C LEU A 178 9.58 8.19 11.38
N THR A 179 8.69 8.21 10.40
CA THR A 179 8.96 8.77 9.07
C THR A 179 9.11 10.29 9.13
N VAL A 180 8.21 11.00 9.81
CA VAL A 180 8.29 12.44 10.03
C VAL A 180 9.54 12.79 10.82
N LEU A 181 9.82 12.06 11.91
CA LEU A 181 11.00 12.27 12.75
C LEU A 181 12.29 12.13 11.93
N ARG A 182 12.41 11.09 11.11
CA ARG A 182 13.59 10.87 10.24
C ARG A 182 13.80 12.02 9.26
N GLN A 183 12.71 12.54 8.68
CA GLN A 183 12.77 13.65 7.73
C GLN A 183 13.21 14.94 8.41
N GLU A 184 12.64 15.24 9.58
CA GLU A 184 12.96 16.43 10.36
C GLU A 184 14.41 16.41 10.87
N LEU A 185 14.86 15.28 11.42
CA LEU A 185 16.25 15.12 11.87
C LEU A 185 17.24 15.28 10.70
N LEU A 186 16.95 14.67 9.55
CA LEU A 186 17.82 14.80 8.37
C LEU A 186 17.89 16.25 7.87
N ALA A 187 16.74 16.95 7.83
CA ALA A 187 16.70 18.34 7.41
C ALA A 187 17.51 19.25 8.34
N ARG A 188 17.38 19.06 9.67
CA ARG A 188 18.17 19.79 10.68
C ARG A 188 19.66 19.52 10.53
N LEU A 189 20.05 18.25 10.39
CA LEU A 189 21.45 17.86 10.21
C LEU A 189 22.04 18.49 8.93
N GLN A 190 21.30 18.45 7.82
CA GLN A 190 21.75 19.06 6.56
C GLN A 190 21.94 20.58 6.69
N ALA A 191 21.00 21.27 7.34
CA ALA A 191 21.09 22.70 7.59
C ALA A 191 22.29 23.06 8.49
N GLN A 192 22.58 22.26 9.51
CA GLN A 192 23.70 22.49 10.44
C GLN A 192 25.06 22.15 9.82
N VAL A 193 25.16 21.05 9.08
CA VAL A 193 26.41 20.62 8.43
C VAL A 193 26.81 21.58 7.31
N GLY A 194 25.80 22.06 6.55
CA GLY A 194 25.99 22.93 5.39
C GLY A 194 26.45 22.16 4.14
N GLU A 195 26.06 22.67 2.96
CA GLU A 195 26.33 22.00 1.68
C GLU A 195 27.83 21.84 1.38
N GLU A 196 28.66 22.81 1.75
CA GLU A 196 30.10 22.77 1.46
C GLU A 196 30.79 21.61 2.17
N ARG A 197 30.42 21.36 3.43
CA ARG A 197 30.99 20.26 4.21
C ARG A 197 30.53 18.90 3.71
N ILE A 198 29.26 18.79 3.28
CA ILE A 198 28.77 17.59 2.59
C ILE A 198 29.59 17.35 1.31
N ARG A 199 29.77 18.38 0.48
CA ARG A 199 30.58 18.29 -0.75
C ARG A 199 32.02 17.86 -0.47
N ALA A 200 32.65 18.39 0.59
CA ALA A 200 34.00 18.00 0.99
C ALA A 200 34.09 16.50 1.36
N TRP A 201 33.13 15.98 2.12
CA TRP A 201 33.07 14.55 2.44
C TRP A 201 32.83 13.68 1.21
N VAL A 202 31.91 14.08 0.33
CA VAL A 202 31.65 13.37 -0.94
C VAL A 202 32.92 13.30 -1.79
N GLY A 203 33.71 14.37 -1.86
CA GLY A 203 35.00 14.38 -2.56
C GLY A 203 36.00 13.37 -2.00
N ARG A 204 36.13 13.27 -0.66
CA ARG A 204 37.00 12.30 0.01
C ARG A 204 36.56 10.85 -0.22
N ILE A 205 35.25 10.61 -0.18
CA ILE A 205 34.66 9.28 -0.46
C ILE A 205 34.92 8.88 -1.91
N ALA A 206 34.69 9.78 -2.87
CA ALA A 206 34.91 9.53 -4.29
C ALA A 206 36.39 9.18 -4.60
N GLN A 207 37.32 9.80 -3.86
CA GLN A 207 38.76 9.51 -3.93
C GLN A 207 39.16 8.26 -3.11
N ARG A 208 38.21 7.53 -2.52
CA ARG A 208 38.41 6.34 -1.67
C ARG A 208 39.32 6.60 -0.46
N GLN A 209 39.38 7.84 0.03
CA GLN A 209 40.17 8.21 1.21
C GLN A 209 39.46 7.85 2.53
N VAL A 210 38.14 7.70 2.49
CA VAL A 210 37.28 7.34 3.61
C VAL A 210 36.02 6.65 3.08
N ASP A 211 35.45 5.73 3.84
CA ASP A 211 34.19 5.08 3.49
C ASP A 211 32.97 5.92 3.93
N VAL A 212 31.80 5.55 3.41
CA VAL A 212 30.54 6.27 3.63
C VAL A 212 30.10 6.22 5.10
N TYR A 213 30.36 5.12 5.83
CA TYR A 213 29.93 4.97 7.22
C TYR A 213 30.77 5.84 8.15
N THR A 214 32.09 5.84 7.98
CA THR A 214 32.99 6.72 8.74
C THR A 214 32.65 8.20 8.52
N ALA A 215 32.35 8.59 7.28
CA ALA A 215 31.93 9.95 6.97
C ALA A 215 30.59 10.32 7.64
N ALA A 216 29.60 9.41 7.60
CA ALA A 216 28.31 9.62 8.25
C ALA A 216 28.45 9.81 9.77
N GLN A 217 29.25 8.97 10.42
CA GLN A 217 29.47 9.07 11.87
C GLN A 217 30.17 10.38 12.26
N ALA A 218 31.17 10.81 11.48
CA ALA A 218 31.83 12.10 11.67
C ALA A 218 30.91 13.32 11.42
N LEU A 219 29.86 13.15 10.62
CA LEU A 219 28.82 14.17 10.42
C LEU A 219 27.84 14.21 11.60
N LEU A 220 27.53 13.07 12.20
CA LEU A 220 26.62 12.93 13.36
C LEU A 220 27.27 13.37 14.70
N ASP A 221 28.54 13.03 14.96
CA ASP A 221 29.20 13.25 16.25
C ASP A 221 29.32 14.73 16.68
N LYS A 222 29.08 15.69 15.78
CA LYS A 222 28.99 17.11 16.15
C LYS A 222 27.65 17.53 16.77
N GLU A 223 26.63 16.66 16.79
CA GLU A 223 25.40 16.90 17.57
C GLU A 223 25.64 16.76 19.09
N SER A 224 26.55 15.87 19.52
CA SER A 224 26.75 15.55 20.95
C SER A 224 27.54 16.59 21.76
N LYS A 225 27.90 17.74 21.16
CA LYS A 225 28.67 18.82 21.83
C LYS A 225 27.93 20.17 21.87
N GLY A 226 26.63 20.18 21.62
CA GLY A 226 25.74 21.33 21.76
C GLY A 226 24.93 21.29 23.04
#